data_AF-A0A349GXD3-F1
#
_entry.id   AF-A0A349GXD3-F1
#
_cell.length_a   1.000
_cell.length_b   1.000
_cell.length_c   1.000
_cell.angle_alpha   90.00
_cell.angle_beta   90.00
_cell.angle_gamma   90.00
#
_symmetry.space_group_name_H-M   'P 1'
#
loop_
_entity.id
_entity.type
_entity.pdbx_description
1 polymer ?
#
loop_
_entity_poly.entity_id
_entity_poly.type
_entity_poly.pdbx_seq_one_letter_code
_entity_poly.pdbx_strand_id
1 'polypeptide(L)'
;MIGRLVIAWGCAMVCSASILVAAEDSLTPQIVQVQADVEIARKDLNAVRDRIAQERLALQAEHRALEARVLEKRERESRLLEARRMAAEQRSQLEQEVKQLDGDARFVLMALSEYRRGTEMRLQLAERQAYQDGLATMDRALSSVGAAESAGTAAALVLSAALDWNIRRIGGYGFDGTALGADGVELDGRYLVFGPQVYFRSDAGEGALVSGAPGRLLPAVYPGLGSRDRKAVAALVNGSLAVPVPVDGSRGAALRRAQLRDSVMVEIRKGGFVMIPLLATGVLSLLIMLWKSLRLRSLRRAVATSLDPVMDPLQSRDWVRAEAAARGLRQPLATLIGDALAHRQAAKEHLEEILHERLLSMVPIWESHLGTLAVFGAVAPLLGLLGTVTGMMHTFELVNLFGTGDAKLLSGGISEALITTKFGLGIAIPVLVSHAFLSRRLRVIISTLEGKVARFITVLGEQGRS
;
A
#
# COMPACT_ATOMS: atom_id res chain seq x y z
N MET A 1 -188.48 29.63 19.44
CA MET A 1 -187.99 30.81 20.20
C MET A 1 -186.98 30.28 21.21
N ILE A 2 -185.66 30.42 21.11
CA ILE A 2 -184.70 31.16 20.28
C ILE A 2 -183.47 30.21 20.29
N GLY A 3 -183.06 29.47 19.27
CA GLY A 3 -183.21 29.65 17.83
C GLY A 3 -182.07 30.52 17.31
N ARG A 4 -180.99 29.90 16.83
CA ARG A 4 -179.78 30.49 16.18
C ARG A 4 -178.58 30.84 17.08
N LEU A 5 -177.85 29.83 17.57
CA LEU A 5 -176.36 29.88 17.61
C LEU A 5 -175.72 28.48 17.91
N VAL A 6 -176.38 27.40 17.49
CA VAL A 6 -175.98 25.98 17.73
C VAL A 6 -175.48 25.32 16.42
N ILE A 7 -175.14 26.09 15.38
CA ILE A 7 -174.83 25.53 14.03
C ILE A 7 -173.48 26.02 13.45
N ALA A 8 -172.73 26.92 14.11
CA ALA A 8 -171.60 27.60 13.45
C ALA A 8 -170.17 27.22 13.90
N TRP A 9 -169.95 26.39 14.92
CA TRP A 9 -168.58 26.00 15.34
C TRP A 9 -168.28 24.49 15.28
N GLY A 10 -169.23 23.68 14.79
CA GLY A 10 -169.08 22.24 14.53
C GLY A 10 -168.39 21.87 13.21
N CYS A 11 -167.84 22.82 12.44
CA CYS A 11 -167.29 22.57 11.09
C CYS A 11 -165.81 22.90 10.88
N ALA A 12 -165.06 23.33 11.90
CA ALA A 12 -163.63 23.67 11.75
C ALA A 12 -162.66 22.59 12.26
N MET A 13 -163.15 21.50 12.87
CA MET A 13 -162.32 20.51 13.56
C MET A 13 -162.29 19.13 12.88
N VAL A 14 -162.87 18.97 11.69
CA VAL A 14 -163.00 17.66 11.00
C VAL A 14 -162.43 17.63 9.58
N CYS A 15 -161.94 18.75 9.01
CA CYS A 15 -161.45 18.80 7.62
C CYS A 15 -159.93 19.05 7.43
N SER A 16 -159.11 19.07 8.48
CA SER A 16 -157.64 19.24 8.38
C SER A 16 -156.83 17.95 8.61
N ALA A 17 -157.49 16.81 8.85
CA ALA A 17 -156.82 15.53 9.17
C ALA A 17 -156.70 14.55 7.98
N SER A 18 -157.21 14.88 6.79
CA SER A 18 -157.34 13.91 5.67
C SER A 18 -156.42 14.17 4.47
N ILE A 19 -155.48 15.12 4.54
CA ILE A 19 -154.56 15.45 3.43
C ILE A 19 -153.08 15.16 3.77
N LEU A 20 -152.75 14.84 5.02
CA LEU A 20 -151.35 14.57 5.43
C LEU A 20 -150.91 13.09 5.28
N VAL A 21 -151.81 12.17 4.94
CA VAL A 21 -151.53 10.70 4.95
C VAL A 21 -151.22 10.14 3.55
N ALA A 22 -151.34 10.93 2.47
CA ALA A 22 -151.19 10.43 1.08
C ALA A 22 -149.87 10.78 0.37
N ALA A 23 -148.92 11.45 1.04
CA ALA A 23 -147.64 11.87 0.44
C ALA A 23 -146.40 11.08 0.92
N GLU A 24 -146.59 10.06 1.77
CA GLU A 24 -145.50 9.30 2.41
C GLU A 24 -145.17 7.96 1.70
N ASP A 25 -146.01 7.50 0.77
CA ASP A 25 -145.92 6.15 0.17
C ASP A 25 -145.16 6.06 -1.18
N SER A 26 -144.71 7.18 -1.77
CA SER A 26 -144.03 7.17 -3.08
C SER A 26 -142.54 7.57 -3.06
N LEU A 27 -142.03 8.06 -1.93
CA LEU A 27 -140.63 8.46 -1.74
C LEU A 27 -139.81 7.44 -0.92
N THR A 28 -140.48 6.47 -0.31
CA THR A 28 -139.92 5.44 0.57
C THR A 28 -138.95 4.46 -0.12
N PRO A 29 -139.18 3.93 -1.34
CA PRO A 29 -138.26 2.94 -1.93
C PRO A 29 -136.94 3.56 -2.46
N GLN A 30 -136.96 4.80 -2.97
CA GLN A 30 -135.72 5.46 -3.44
C GLN A 30 -134.85 5.98 -2.29
N ILE A 31 -135.45 6.45 -1.20
CA ILE A 31 -134.73 6.81 0.03
C ILE A 31 -134.11 5.57 0.66
N VAL A 32 -134.80 4.43 0.66
CA VAL A 32 -134.27 3.15 1.15
C VAL A 32 -133.11 2.64 0.29
N GLN A 33 -133.17 2.80 -1.04
CA GLN A 33 -132.11 2.35 -1.94
C GLN A 33 -130.85 3.23 -1.87
N VAL A 34 -131.01 4.56 -1.75
CA VAL A 34 -129.89 5.49 -1.51
C VAL A 34 -129.29 5.27 -0.11
N GLN A 35 -130.10 4.98 0.91
CA GLN A 35 -129.60 4.60 2.23
C GLN A 35 -128.83 3.27 2.20
N ALA A 36 -129.30 2.28 1.43
CA ALA A 36 -128.59 1.02 1.23
C ALA A 36 -127.25 1.21 0.48
N ASP A 37 -127.22 2.01 -0.58
CA ASP A 37 -125.99 2.31 -1.32
C ASP A 37 -124.99 3.13 -0.48
N VAL A 38 -125.48 4.05 0.36
CA VAL A 38 -124.64 4.78 1.32
C VAL A 38 -124.10 3.85 2.41
N GLU A 39 -124.88 2.88 2.87
CA GLU A 39 -124.39 1.87 3.81
C GLU A 39 -123.34 0.95 3.18
N ILE A 40 -123.55 0.51 1.93
CA ILE A 40 -122.57 -0.29 1.18
C ILE A 40 -121.29 0.51 0.95
N ALA A 41 -121.38 1.75 0.44
CA ALA A 41 -120.22 2.61 0.22
C ALA A 41 -119.49 2.96 1.53
N ARG A 42 -120.22 3.12 2.64
CA ARG A 42 -119.63 3.32 3.97
C ARG A 42 -118.92 2.06 4.47
N LYS A 43 -119.46 0.88 4.20
CA LYS A 43 -118.86 -0.41 4.53
C LYS A 43 -117.60 -0.66 3.71
N ASP A 44 -117.63 -0.36 2.41
CA ASP A 44 -116.47 -0.43 1.52
C ASP A 44 -115.40 0.59 1.89
N LEU A 45 -115.79 1.82 2.23
CA LEU A 45 -114.86 2.86 2.71
C LEU A 45 -114.19 2.44 4.03
N ASN A 46 -114.94 1.84 4.96
CA ASN A 46 -114.38 1.32 6.21
C ASN A 46 -113.46 0.12 5.94
N ALA A 47 -113.84 -0.81 5.07
CA ALA A 47 -112.98 -1.94 4.68
C ALA A 47 -111.68 -1.48 4.00
N VAL A 48 -111.73 -0.46 3.14
CA VAL A 48 -110.55 0.14 2.52
C VAL A 48 -109.70 0.89 3.56
N ARG A 49 -110.31 1.64 4.48
CA ARG A 49 -109.59 2.29 5.59
C ARG A 49 -108.90 1.29 6.50
N ASP A 50 -109.55 0.18 6.82
CA ASP A 50 -108.98 -0.89 7.62
C ASP A 50 -107.82 -1.57 6.90
N ARG A 51 -107.95 -1.81 5.58
CA ARG A 51 -106.85 -2.34 4.76
C ARG A 51 -105.66 -1.39 4.70
N ILE A 52 -105.90 -0.09 4.47
CA ILE A 52 -104.85 0.94 4.47
C ILE A 52 -104.20 1.05 5.86
N ALA A 53 -104.97 0.95 6.94
CA ALA A 53 -104.44 0.98 8.30
C ALA A 53 -103.53 -0.24 8.57
N GLN A 54 -103.95 -1.44 8.14
CA GLN A 54 -103.15 -2.67 8.25
C GLN A 54 -101.88 -2.61 7.39
N GLU A 55 -101.98 -2.19 6.14
CA GLU A 55 -100.82 -2.02 5.23
C GLU A 55 -99.85 -0.96 5.75
N ARG A 56 -100.35 0.18 6.26
CA ARG A 56 -99.52 1.23 6.86
C ARG A 56 -98.78 0.73 8.09
N LEU A 57 -99.43 -0.04 8.95
CA LEU A 57 -98.79 -0.64 10.13
C LEU A 57 -97.73 -1.66 9.71
N ALA A 58 -98.01 -2.51 8.72
CA ALA A 58 -97.05 -3.47 8.19
C ALA A 58 -95.83 -2.78 7.56
N LEU A 59 -96.05 -1.76 6.73
CA LEU A 59 -94.98 -0.96 6.11
C LEU A 59 -94.16 -0.19 7.14
N GLN A 60 -94.77 0.35 8.19
CA GLN A 60 -94.04 1.00 9.29
C GLN A 60 -93.19 0.01 10.09
N ALA A 61 -93.70 -1.20 10.33
CA ALA A 61 -92.93 -2.26 10.98
C ALA A 61 -91.75 -2.71 10.11
N GLU A 62 -91.96 -2.86 8.80
CA GLU A 62 -90.92 -3.21 7.83
C GLU A 62 -89.86 -2.10 7.71
N HIS A 63 -90.28 -0.83 7.64
CA HIS A 63 -89.37 0.31 7.60
C HIS A 63 -88.48 0.38 8.85
N ARG A 64 -89.07 0.21 10.05
CA ARG A 64 -88.29 0.15 11.31
C ARG A 64 -87.32 -1.03 11.34
N ALA A 65 -87.73 -2.19 10.83
CA ALA A 65 -86.86 -3.36 10.73
C ALA A 65 -85.70 -3.12 9.75
N LEU A 66 -85.96 -2.46 8.61
CA LEU A 66 -84.93 -2.04 7.65
C LEU A 66 -83.97 -1.00 8.24
N GLU A 67 -84.48 0.02 8.95
CA GLU A 67 -83.65 1.01 9.64
C GLU A 67 -82.74 0.37 10.68
N ALA A 68 -83.26 -0.54 11.50
CA ALA A 68 -82.46 -1.30 12.46
C ALA A 68 -81.36 -2.12 11.78
N ARG A 69 -81.67 -2.80 10.67
CA ARG A 69 -80.67 -3.54 9.86
C ARG A 69 -79.61 -2.62 9.24
N VAL A 70 -79.98 -1.42 8.79
CA VAL A 70 -79.02 -0.44 8.25
C VAL A 70 -78.11 0.07 9.35
N LEU A 71 -78.65 0.37 10.54
CA LEU A 71 -77.87 0.81 11.69
C LEU A 71 -76.87 -0.28 12.13
N GLU A 72 -77.33 -1.53 12.25
CA GLU A 72 -76.47 -2.68 12.58
C GLU A 72 -75.34 -2.85 11.55
N LYS A 73 -75.66 -2.76 10.25
CA LYS A 73 -74.66 -2.83 9.19
C LYS A 73 -73.64 -1.69 9.27
N ARG A 74 -74.08 -0.45 9.55
CA ARG A 74 -73.20 0.71 9.72
C ARG A 74 -72.29 0.57 10.94
N GLU A 75 -72.81 0.07 12.06
CA GLU A 75 -71.98 -0.23 13.22
C GLU A 75 -70.94 -1.31 12.91
N ARG A 76 -71.36 -2.39 12.23
CA ARG A 76 -70.45 -3.46 11.83
C ARG A 76 -69.37 -2.95 10.88
N GLU A 77 -69.72 -2.10 9.92
CA GLU A 77 -68.77 -1.44 9.02
C GLU A 77 -67.78 -0.56 9.78
N SER A 78 -68.24 0.27 10.73
CA SER A 78 -67.37 1.10 11.57
C SER A 78 -66.38 0.25 12.37
N ARG A 79 -66.85 -0.82 13.02
CA ARG A 79 -65.99 -1.75 13.77
C ARG A 79 -64.95 -2.43 12.88
N LEU A 80 -65.32 -2.83 11.66
CA LEU A 80 -64.39 -3.44 10.70
C LEU A 80 -63.36 -2.43 10.19
N LEU A 81 -63.75 -1.18 9.94
CA LEU A 81 -62.85 -0.11 9.53
C LEU A 81 -61.85 0.22 10.65
N GLU A 82 -62.30 0.30 11.90
CA GLU A 82 -61.43 0.48 13.07
C GLU A 82 -60.45 -0.69 13.22
N ALA A 83 -60.92 -1.93 13.17
CA ALA A 83 -60.06 -3.12 13.23
C ALA A 83 -59.01 -3.13 12.10
N ARG A 84 -59.39 -2.74 10.88
CA ARG A 84 -58.47 -2.63 9.75
C ARG A 84 -57.44 -1.53 9.93
N ARG A 85 -57.83 -0.37 10.49
CA ARG A 85 -56.90 0.72 10.84
C ARG A 85 -55.88 0.26 11.88
N MET A 86 -56.33 -0.36 12.97
CA MET A 86 -55.46 -0.89 14.01
C MET A 86 -54.48 -1.93 13.45
N ALA A 87 -54.96 -2.87 12.62
CA ALA A 87 -54.10 -3.87 11.98
C ALA A 87 -53.09 -3.23 11.02
N ALA A 88 -53.47 -2.17 10.28
CA ALA A 88 -52.56 -1.46 9.39
C ALA A 88 -51.47 -0.68 10.17
N GLU A 89 -51.83 -0.08 11.30
CA GLU A 89 -50.87 0.59 12.20
C GLU A 89 -49.89 -0.41 12.80
N GLN A 90 -50.36 -1.54 13.33
CA GLN A 90 -49.50 -2.62 13.85
C GLN A 90 -48.56 -3.16 12.77
N ARG A 91 -49.07 -3.39 11.56
CA ARG A 91 -48.25 -3.84 10.43
C ARG A 91 -47.17 -2.82 10.08
N SER A 92 -47.50 -1.54 10.05
CA SER A 92 -46.54 -0.46 9.80
C SER A 92 -45.44 -0.42 10.88
N GLN A 93 -45.81 -0.58 12.15
CA GLN A 93 -44.84 -0.66 13.26
C GLN A 93 -43.90 -1.86 13.11
N LEU A 94 -44.43 -3.05 12.81
CA LEU A 94 -43.62 -4.25 12.59
C LEU A 94 -42.72 -4.12 11.35
N GLU A 95 -43.20 -3.52 10.26
CA GLU A 95 -42.40 -3.26 9.06
C GLU A 95 -41.24 -2.28 9.36
N GLN A 96 -41.47 -1.28 10.22
CA GLN A 96 -40.40 -0.38 10.69
C GLN A 96 -39.39 -1.11 11.57
N GLU A 97 -39.85 -1.94 12.50
CA GLU A 97 -38.99 -2.72 13.40
C GLU A 97 -38.10 -3.71 12.62
N VAL A 98 -38.67 -4.45 11.66
CA VAL A 98 -37.90 -5.34 10.77
C VAL A 98 -36.85 -4.58 9.97
N LYS A 99 -37.20 -3.40 9.44
CA LYS A 99 -36.26 -2.54 8.71
C LYS A 99 -35.13 -2.03 9.60
N GLN A 100 -35.43 -1.69 10.86
CA GLN A 100 -34.43 -1.28 11.83
C GLN A 100 -33.48 -2.45 12.17
N LEU A 101 -34.01 -3.63 12.49
CA LEU A 101 -33.22 -4.83 12.78
C LEU A 101 -32.31 -5.24 11.61
N ASP A 102 -32.80 -5.13 10.38
CA ASP A 102 -31.98 -5.39 9.18
C ASP A 102 -30.87 -4.35 9.00
N GLY A 103 -31.13 -3.09 9.34
CA GLY A 103 -30.11 -2.03 9.41
C GLY A 103 -29.04 -2.33 10.46
N ASP A 104 -29.46 -2.73 11.66
CA ASP A 104 -28.56 -3.08 12.78
C ASP A 104 -27.70 -4.30 12.43
N ALA A 105 -28.29 -5.34 11.83
CA ALA A 105 -27.56 -6.52 11.37
C ALA A 105 -26.48 -6.15 10.33
N ARG A 106 -26.81 -5.30 9.36
CA ARG A 106 -25.86 -4.80 8.36
C ARG A 106 -24.72 -3.99 8.99
N PHE A 107 -25.03 -3.15 9.98
CA PHE A 107 -24.03 -2.39 10.72
C PHE A 107 -23.06 -3.32 11.46
N VAL A 108 -23.57 -4.34 12.17
CA VAL A 108 -22.73 -5.32 12.88
C VAL A 108 -21.79 -6.05 11.92
N LEU A 109 -22.31 -6.51 10.77
CA LEU A 109 -21.48 -7.19 9.77
C LEU A 109 -20.39 -6.28 9.19
N MET A 110 -20.70 -5.00 8.97
CA MET A 110 -19.71 -4.01 8.53
C MET A 110 -18.61 -3.80 9.59
N ALA A 111 -18.98 -3.71 10.87
CA ALA A 111 -18.01 -3.59 11.95
C ALA A 111 -17.12 -4.84 12.07
N LEU A 112 -17.69 -6.04 11.89
CA LEU A 112 -16.97 -7.30 11.92
C LEU A 112 -16.03 -7.48 10.71
N SER A 113 -16.45 -7.05 9.54
CA SER A 113 -15.59 -7.09 8.34
C SER A 113 -14.41 -6.13 8.47
N GLU A 114 -14.63 -4.94 9.03
CA GLU A 114 -13.55 -4.01 9.33
C GLU A 114 -12.62 -4.55 10.42
N TYR A 115 -13.15 -5.21 11.45
CA TYR A 115 -12.35 -5.91 12.44
C TYR A 115 -11.48 -7.01 11.83
N ARG A 116 -12.06 -7.86 10.96
CA ARG A 116 -11.33 -8.90 10.24
C ARG A 116 -10.21 -8.31 9.39
N ARG A 117 -10.48 -7.24 8.64
CA ARG A 117 -9.46 -6.55 7.84
C ARG A 117 -8.35 -5.96 8.72
N GLY A 118 -8.72 -5.30 9.82
CA GLY A 118 -7.78 -4.75 10.79
C GLY A 118 -6.96 -5.80 11.54
N THR A 119 -7.46 -7.03 11.66
CA THR A 119 -6.73 -8.14 12.31
C THR A 119 -5.54 -8.59 11.48
N GLU A 120 -5.70 -8.72 10.16
CA GLU A 120 -4.61 -9.11 9.26
C GLU A 120 -3.48 -8.09 9.20
N MET A 121 -3.81 -6.81 9.36
CA MET A 121 -2.83 -5.72 9.44
C MET A 121 -2.04 -5.70 10.75
N ARG A 122 -2.63 -6.23 11.84
CA ARG A 122 -2.00 -6.31 13.16
C ARG A 122 -1.19 -7.59 13.35
N LEU A 123 -1.46 -8.61 12.55
CA LEU A 123 -0.77 -9.90 12.58
C LEU A 123 0.65 -9.74 12.03
N GLN A 124 1.65 -10.24 12.75
CA GLN A 124 3.00 -10.33 12.18
C GLN A 124 3.04 -11.35 11.06
N LEU A 125 3.96 -11.18 10.10
CA LEU A 125 4.09 -12.09 8.95
C LEU A 125 4.24 -13.57 9.38
N ALA A 126 4.99 -13.82 10.47
CA ALA A 126 5.16 -15.17 11.01
C ALA A 126 3.88 -15.75 11.61
N GLU A 127 3.09 -14.92 12.31
CA GLU A 127 1.83 -15.35 12.94
C GLU A 127 0.75 -15.72 11.90
N ARG A 128 0.91 -15.30 10.63
CA ARG A 128 -0.08 -15.60 9.58
C ARG A 128 -0.26 -17.10 9.38
N GLN A 129 0.83 -17.87 9.42
CA GLN A 129 0.75 -19.33 9.27
C GLN A 129 -0.08 -19.97 10.39
N ALA A 130 0.06 -19.48 11.63
CA ALA A 130 -0.69 -19.99 12.77
C ALA A 130 -2.20 -19.67 12.71
N TYR A 131 -2.57 -18.55 12.08
CA TYR A 131 -3.95 -18.04 12.08
C TYR A 131 -4.63 -18.05 10.71
N GLN A 132 -4.03 -18.68 9.70
CA GLN A 132 -4.61 -18.83 8.36
C GLN A 132 -6.02 -19.45 8.44
N ASP A 133 -6.18 -20.52 9.22
CA ASP A 133 -7.47 -21.20 9.39
C ASP A 133 -8.51 -20.33 10.11
N GLY A 134 -8.07 -19.55 11.11
CA GLY A 134 -8.92 -18.61 11.84
C GLY A 134 -9.42 -17.50 10.93
N LEU A 135 -8.53 -16.90 10.13
CA LEU A 135 -8.89 -15.87 9.15
C LEU A 135 -9.84 -16.41 8.08
N ALA A 136 -9.58 -17.60 7.55
CA ALA A 136 -10.46 -18.26 6.59
C ALA A 136 -11.84 -18.59 7.18
N THR A 137 -11.92 -18.87 8.48
CA THR A 137 -13.19 -19.07 9.18
C THR A 137 -13.98 -17.77 9.31
N MET A 138 -13.32 -16.66 9.65
CA MET A 138 -13.93 -15.33 9.65
C MET A 138 -14.42 -14.93 8.25
N ASP A 139 -13.62 -15.18 7.21
CA ASP A 139 -13.96 -14.83 5.83
C ASP A 139 -15.17 -15.63 5.32
N ARG A 140 -15.25 -16.94 5.64
CA ARG A 140 -16.42 -17.77 5.35
C ARG A 140 -17.66 -17.31 6.10
N ALA A 141 -17.52 -16.96 7.38
CA ALA A 141 -18.63 -16.48 8.20
C ALA A 141 -19.22 -15.16 7.67
N LEU A 142 -18.37 -14.27 7.17
CA LEU A 142 -18.78 -12.97 6.62
C LEU A 142 -19.31 -13.08 5.18
N SER A 143 -18.83 -14.05 4.39
CA SER A 143 -19.28 -14.24 3.00
C SER A 143 -20.58 -15.02 2.86
N SER A 144 -20.96 -15.83 3.86
CA SER A 144 -22.23 -16.58 3.85
C SER A 144 -23.48 -15.72 4.06
N VAL A 145 -23.35 -14.40 4.21
CA VAL A 145 -24.43 -13.53 4.69
C VAL A 145 -25.24 -12.93 3.54
N GLY A 146 -26.13 -13.75 2.99
CA GLY A 146 -27.21 -13.30 2.09
C GLY A 146 -28.51 -12.92 2.80
N ALA A 147 -28.66 -13.22 4.09
CA ALA A 147 -29.88 -12.96 4.86
C ALA A 147 -29.55 -12.60 6.32
N ALA A 148 -30.29 -11.64 6.88
CA ALA A 148 -30.18 -11.16 8.26
C ALA A 148 -30.19 -12.29 9.32
N GLU A 149 -30.83 -13.42 9.01
CA GLU A 149 -30.87 -14.64 9.86
C GLU A 149 -29.47 -15.22 10.18
N SER A 150 -28.47 -14.97 9.34
CA SER A 150 -27.11 -15.51 9.49
C SER A 150 -26.14 -14.56 10.21
N ALA A 151 -26.55 -13.31 10.45
CA ALA A 151 -25.66 -12.27 11.00
C ALA A 151 -25.21 -12.60 12.44
N GLY A 152 -26.09 -13.14 13.27
CA GLY A 152 -25.77 -13.55 14.63
C GLY A 152 -24.74 -14.68 14.68
N THR A 153 -24.88 -15.70 13.83
CA THR A 153 -23.93 -16.81 13.71
C THR A 153 -22.58 -16.34 13.21
N ALA A 154 -22.57 -15.46 12.20
CA ALA A 154 -21.35 -14.84 11.70
C ALA A 154 -20.63 -14.04 12.79
N ALA A 155 -21.39 -13.25 13.56
CA ALA A 155 -20.87 -12.49 14.70
C ALA A 155 -20.24 -13.40 15.76
N ALA A 156 -20.92 -14.48 16.14
CA ALA A 156 -20.41 -15.43 17.14
C ALA A 156 -19.11 -16.12 16.67
N LEU A 157 -19.02 -16.51 15.40
CA LEU A 157 -17.81 -17.12 14.83
C LEU A 157 -16.64 -16.15 14.76
N VAL A 158 -16.87 -14.91 14.32
CA VAL A 158 -15.81 -13.89 14.26
C VAL A 158 -15.36 -13.50 15.67
N LEU A 159 -16.28 -13.30 16.61
CA LEU A 159 -15.98 -12.95 18.00
C LEU A 159 -15.23 -14.06 18.73
N SER A 160 -15.61 -15.33 18.53
CA SER A 160 -14.92 -16.46 19.15
C SER A 160 -13.50 -16.61 18.62
N ALA A 161 -13.30 -16.53 17.30
CA ALA A 161 -11.96 -16.55 16.70
C ALA A 161 -11.11 -15.34 17.14
N ALA A 162 -11.72 -14.16 17.28
CA ALA A 162 -11.09 -12.96 17.82
C ALA A 162 -10.64 -13.14 19.27
N LEU A 163 -11.49 -13.72 20.11
CA LEU A 163 -11.18 -13.98 21.52
C LEU A 163 -10.05 -15.02 21.67
N ASP A 164 -10.11 -16.12 20.93
CA ASP A 164 -9.05 -17.14 20.93
C ASP A 164 -7.69 -16.52 20.54
N TRP A 165 -7.67 -15.67 19.50
CA TRP A 165 -6.47 -14.94 19.10
C TRP A 165 -5.91 -14.04 20.22
N ASN A 166 -6.76 -13.26 20.90
CA ASN A 166 -6.32 -12.36 21.95
C ASN A 166 -5.83 -13.11 23.19
N ILE A 167 -6.52 -14.19 23.58
CA ILE A 167 -6.14 -15.01 24.73
C ILE A 167 -4.78 -15.66 24.50
N ARG A 168 -4.54 -16.24 23.31
CA ARG A 168 -3.26 -16.89 22.98
C ARG A 168 -2.07 -15.93 23.00
N ARG A 169 -2.27 -14.65 22.69
CA ARG A 169 -1.19 -13.64 22.78
C ARG A 169 -0.80 -13.30 24.22
N ILE A 170 -1.70 -13.51 25.18
CA ILE A 170 -1.43 -13.25 26.60
C ILE A 170 -0.52 -14.38 27.11
N GLY A 171 0.71 -14.04 27.50
CA GLY A 171 1.70 -15.01 28.01
C GLY A 171 2.65 -15.58 26.95
N GLY A 172 2.36 -15.34 25.67
CA GLY A 172 3.12 -15.89 24.54
C GLY A 172 2.73 -17.33 24.22
N TYR A 173 2.91 -17.72 22.96
CA TYR A 173 2.52 -19.03 22.45
C TYR A 173 3.50 -19.51 21.38
N GLY A 174 3.58 -20.82 21.20
CA GLY A 174 4.41 -21.43 20.16
C GLY A 174 3.57 -22.23 19.17
N PHE A 175 4.03 -22.29 17.93
CA PHE A 175 3.40 -23.03 16.83
C PHE A 175 4.48 -23.51 15.86
N ASP A 176 4.18 -24.56 15.08
CA ASP A 176 5.09 -25.07 14.06
C ASP A 176 4.83 -24.36 12.72
N GLY A 177 5.89 -24.14 11.95
CA GLY A 177 5.79 -23.46 10.66
C GLY A 177 7.13 -23.32 9.95
N THR A 178 7.12 -22.61 8.83
CA THR A 178 8.27 -22.53 7.92
C THR A 178 8.84 -21.13 7.83
N ALA A 179 10.17 -21.04 7.91
CA ALA A 179 10.93 -19.80 7.80
C ALA A 179 11.91 -19.85 6.63
N LEU A 180 12.19 -18.72 5.98
CA LEU A 180 13.26 -18.62 5.00
C LEU A 180 14.61 -18.43 5.70
N GLY A 181 15.55 -19.33 5.44
CA GLY A 181 16.94 -19.21 5.84
C GLY A 181 17.67 -18.07 5.13
N ALA A 182 18.92 -17.81 5.56
CA ALA A 182 19.78 -16.78 4.97
C ALA A 182 20.03 -16.99 3.46
N ASP A 183 20.11 -18.27 3.07
CA ASP A 183 20.37 -18.72 1.70
C ASP A 183 19.08 -18.78 0.85
N GLY A 184 17.93 -18.39 1.42
CA GLY A 184 16.63 -18.45 0.75
C GLY A 184 15.99 -19.83 0.71
N VAL A 185 16.59 -20.82 1.38
CA VAL A 185 16.03 -22.17 1.56
C VAL A 185 14.99 -22.16 2.68
N GLU A 186 13.90 -22.88 2.49
CA GLU A 186 12.86 -23.05 3.51
C GLU A 186 13.38 -23.95 4.64
N LEU A 187 13.17 -23.50 5.88
CA LEU A 187 13.55 -24.17 7.11
C LEU A 187 12.27 -24.45 7.89
N ASP A 188 12.01 -25.73 8.13
CA ASP A 188 10.98 -26.17 9.04
C ASP A 188 11.44 -26.03 10.49
N GLY A 189 10.49 -25.71 11.37
CA GLY A 189 10.78 -25.59 12.78
C GLY A 189 9.63 -25.01 13.58
N ARG A 190 9.98 -24.52 14.78
CA ARG A 190 9.03 -24.05 15.77
C ARG A 190 9.20 -22.57 16.04
N TYR A 191 8.10 -21.85 15.98
CA TYR A 191 7.99 -20.46 16.40
C TYR A 191 7.65 -20.34 17.88
N LEU A 192 8.16 -19.28 18.49
CA LEU A 192 7.71 -18.80 19.79
C LEU A 192 7.43 -17.30 19.68
N VAL A 193 6.18 -16.93 19.89
CA VAL A 193 5.72 -15.53 19.91
C VAL A 193 5.65 -15.09 21.36
N PHE A 194 6.38 -14.05 21.70
CA PHE A 194 6.36 -13.46 23.03
C PHE A 194 6.24 -11.93 22.91
N GLY A 195 5.04 -11.41 23.16
CA GLY A 195 4.72 -9.99 22.98
C GLY A 195 4.91 -9.57 21.51
N PRO A 196 5.67 -8.50 21.22
CA PRO A 196 5.96 -8.10 19.85
C PRO A 196 7.10 -8.90 19.20
N GLN A 197 7.76 -9.81 19.93
CA GLN A 197 8.90 -10.56 19.39
C GLN A 197 8.48 -11.95 18.91
N VAL A 198 9.12 -12.37 17.82
CA VAL A 198 8.97 -13.71 17.27
C VAL A 198 10.34 -14.34 17.17
N TYR A 199 10.48 -15.48 17.84
CA TYR A 199 11.64 -16.35 17.80
C TYR A 199 11.31 -17.57 16.94
N PHE A 200 12.33 -18.12 16.29
CA PHE A 200 12.22 -19.34 15.51
C PHE A 200 13.36 -20.28 15.86
N ARG A 201 13.09 -21.57 15.88
CA ARG A 201 14.09 -22.63 16.00
C ARG A 201 13.89 -23.60 14.87
N SER A 202 14.91 -23.73 14.01
CA SER A 202 14.92 -24.76 12.98
C SER A 202 15.05 -26.15 13.60
N ASP A 203 14.56 -27.18 12.92
CA ASP A 203 14.77 -28.58 13.30
C ASP A 203 16.26 -28.96 13.39
N ALA A 204 17.13 -28.26 12.68
CA ALA A 204 18.59 -28.36 12.83
C ALA A 204 19.11 -27.87 14.20
N GLY A 205 18.25 -27.33 15.06
CA GLY A 205 18.57 -26.90 16.41
C GLY A 205 19.08 -25.46 16.52
N GLU A 206 19.14 -24.72 15.41
CA GLU A 206 19.55 -23.32 15.43
C GLU A 206 18.37 -22.39 15.73
N GLY A 207 18.49 -21.62 16.82
CA GLY A 207 17.54 -20.58 17.19
C GLY A 207 17.90 -19.26 16.53
N ALA A 208 16.90 -18.49 16.11
CA ALA A 208 17.12 -17.21 15.48
C ALA A 208 15.93 -16.24 15.63
N LEU A 209 16.21 -14.96 15.37
CA LEU A 209 15.19 -13.91 15.33
C LEU A 209 14.51 -13.91 13.97
N VAL A 210 13.22 -13.60 13.97
CA VAL A 210 12.40 -13.58 12.77
C VAL A 210 12.14 -12.15 12.33
N SER A 211 12.37 -11.87 11.05
CA SER A 211 12.11 -10.59 10.42
C SER A 211 11.10 -10.76 9.28
N GLY A 212 10.07 -9.92 9.28
CA GLY A 212 9.22 -9.74 8.10
C GLY A 212 9.88 -8.79 7.12
N ALA A 213 10.19 -9.26 5.91
CA ALA A 213 10.66 -8.42 4.80
C ALA A 213 9.48 -8.07 3.87
N PRO A 214 9.33 -6.81 3.44
CA PRO A 214 8.31 -6.43 2.46
C PRO A 214 8.44 -7.27 1.18
N GLY A 215 7.33 -7.84 0.70
CA GLY A 215 7.30 -8.65 -0.52
C GLY A 215 7.67 -10.13 -0.37
N ARG A 216 8.01 -10.61 0.84
CA ARG A 216 8.16 -12.05 1.11
C ARG A 216 6.87 -12.61 1.69
N LEU A 217 6.42 -13.76 1.16
CA LEU A 217 5.26 -14.49 1.68
C LEU A 217 5.58 -15.29 2.94
N LEU A 218 6.86 -15.64 3.12
CA LEU A 218 7.35 -16.34 4.30
C LEU A 218 8.22 -15.43 5.18
N PRO A 219 8.14 -15.57 6.51
CA PRO A 219 9.03 -14.90 7.45
C PRO A 219 10.49 -15.33 7.23
N ALA A 220 11.44 -14.42 7.36
CA ALA A 220 12.85 -14.71 7.14
C ALA A 220 13.64 -14.70 8.46
N VAL A 221 14.57 -15.63 8.57
CA VAL A 221 15.48 -15.74 9.71
C VAL A 221 16.59 -14.69 9.61
N TYR A 222 16.92 -14.04 10.72
CA TYR A 222 18.05 -13.12 10.78
C TYR A 222 19.38 -13.88 10.96
N PRO A 223 20.33 -13.79 10.01
CA PRO A 223 21.58 -14.57 10.07
C PRO A 223 22.62 -14.01 11.03
N GLY A 224 22.51 -12.74 11.45
CA GLY A 224 23.55 -12.03 12.17
C GLY A 224 23.64 -12.32 13.67
N LEU A 225 23.05 -13.41 14.17
CA LEU A 225 23.08 -13.77 15.59
C LEU A 225 24.34 -14.56 15.94
N GLY A 226 25.00 -14.17 17.04
CA GLY A 226 26.13 -14.90 17.60
C GLY A 226 25.76 -16.32 18.02
N SER A 227 26.75 -17.23 18.10
CA SER A 227 26.52 -18.62 18.50
C SER A 227 25.91 -18.78 19.90
N ARG A 228 26.26 -17.88 20.83
CA ARG A 228 25.65 -17.80 22.17
C ARG A 228 24.16 -17.47 22.10
N ASP A 229 23.80 -16.47 21.29
CA ASP A 229 22.42 -16.00 21.17
C ASP A 229 21.54 -17.02 20.45
N ARG A 230 22.07 -17.69 19.42
CA ARG A 230 21.36 -18.77 18.72
C ARG A 230 20.98 -19.92 19.67
N LYS A 231 21.90 -20.32 20.55
CA LYS A 231 21.64 -21.34 21.58
C LYS A 231 20.64 -20.85 22.64
N ALA A 232 20.73 -19.59 23.06
CA ALA A 232 19.79 -19.01 24.02
C ALA A 232 18.37 -18.97 23.46
N VAL A 233 18.20 -18.58 22.19
CA VAL A 233 16.91 -18.59 21.49
C VAL A 233 16.39 -20.02 21.34
N ALA A 234 17.22 -20.98 20.93
CA ALA A 234 16.80 -22.38 20.82
C ALA A 234 16.34 -22.96 22.16
N ALA A 235 17.04 -22.64 23.25
CA ALA A 235 16.66 -23.05 24.61
C ALA A 235 15.33 -22.42 25.04
N LEU A 236 15.11 -21.13 24.73
CA LEU A 236 13.86 -20.44 25.02
C LEU A 236 12.66 -21.06 24.29
N VAL A 237 12.81 -21.38 23.00
CA VAL A 237 11.75 -22.03 22.20
C VAL A 237 11.40 -23.42 22.78
N ASN A 238 12.36 -24.10 23.41
CA ASN A 238 12.14 -25.37 24.10
C ASN A 238 11.58 -25.23 25.55
N GLY A 239 11.28 -24.01 26.00
CA GLY A 239 10.72 -23.76 27.33
C GLY A 239 11.75 -23.62 28.45
N SER A 240 13.05 -23.59 28.13
CA SER A 240 14.11 -23.33 29.12
C SER A 240 14.39 -21.84 29.24
N LEU A 241 14.42 -21.32 30.46
CA LEU A 241 14.82 -19.94 30.76
C LEU A 241 16.32 -19.73 30.50
N ALA A 242 16.68 -19.36 29.26
CA ALA A 242 18.02 -18.92 28.91
C ALA A 242 18.13 -17.40 29.10
N VAL A 243 19.14 -16.91 29.83
CA VAL A 243 19.42 -15.48 29.98
C VAL A 243 20.89 -15.23 29.63
N PRO A 244 21.22 -14.21 28.83
CA PRO A 244 20.34 -13.23 28.18
C PRO A 244 19.76 -13.73 26.84
N VAL A 245 18.50 -13.36 26.56
CA VAL A 245 17.86 -13.55 25.24
C VAL A 245 17.99 -12.26 24.43
N PRO A 246 18.37 -12.32 23.14
CA PRO A 246 18.38 -11.14 22.28
C PRO A 246 16.96 -10.61 22.05
N VAL A 247 16.75 -9.31 22.25
CA VAL A 247 15.45 -8.64 22.04
C VAL A 247 15.60 -7.47 21.07
N ASP A 248 14.76 -7.40 20.04
CA ASP A 248 14.74 -6.27 19.10
C ASP A 248 13.70 -5.20 19.48
N GLY A 249 14.10 -4.21 20.27
CA GLY A 249 13.21 -3.10 20.65
C GLY A 249 12.61 -2.31 19.48
N SER A 250 13.13 -2.46 18.26
CA SER A 250 12.65 -1.77 17.06
C SER A 250 11.55 -2.52 16.28
N ARG A 251 11.09 -3.68 16.79
CA ARG A 251 10.01 -4.49 16.19
C ARG A 251 10.32 -4.88 14.72
N GLY A 252 11.53 -5.36 14.47
CA GLY A 252 11.99 -5.80 13.17
C GLY A 252 12.54 -4.69 12.26
N ALA A 253 12.43 -3.41 12.64
CA ALA A 253 12.91 -2.32 11.80
C ALA A 253 14.44 -2.29 11.69
N ALA A 254 15.15 -2.54 12.79
CA ALA A 254 16.60 -2.64 12.83
C ALA A 254 17.08 -3.90 12.08
N LEU A 255 16.40 -5.03 12.25
CA LEU A 255 16.71 -6.27 11.53
C LEU A 255 16.52 -6.09 10.01
N ARG A 256 15.44 -5.43 9.57
CA ARG A 256 15.24 -5.07 8.15
C ARG A 256 16.37 -4.19 7.62
N ARG A 257 16.80 -3.16 8.38
CA ARG A 257 17.92 -2.29 7.97
C ARG A 257 19.26 -3.04 7.93
N ALA A 258 19.49 -3.92 8.89
CA ALA A 258 20.69 -4.76 8.92
C ALA A 258 20.74 -5.72 7.71
N GLN A 259 19.58 -6.27 7.31
CA GLN A 259 19.44 -7.09 6.11
C GLN A 259 19.61 -6.30 4.80
N LEU A 260 19.33 -4.99 4.78
CA LEU A 260 19.52 -4.11 3.62
C LEU A 260 20.97 -3.67 3.42
N ARG A 261 21.83 -3.78 4.44
CA ARG A 261 23.27 -3.51 4.30
C ARG A 261 23.95 -4.74 3.70
N ASP A 262 23.83 -4.88 2.39
CA ASP A 262 24.66 -5.82 1.66
C ASP A 262 26.14 -5.48 1.92
N SER A 263 26.93 -6.50 2.24
CA SER A 263 28.39 -6.36 2.27
C SER A 263 28.89 -6.04 0.86
N VAL A 264 29.97 -5.26 0.73
CA VAL A 264 30.60 -4.94 -0.58
C VAL A 264 30.88 -6.21 -1.39
N MET A 265 31.21 -7.31 -0.71
CA MET A 265 31.43 -8.62 -1.34
C MET A 265 30.14 -9.21 -1.95
N VAL A 266 29.01 -9.08 -1.25
CA VAL A 266 27.70 -9.52 -1.75
C VAL A 266 27.30 -8.68 -2.95
N GLU A 267 27.57 -7.38 -2.89
CA GLU A 267 27.28 -6.46 -3.99
C GLU A 267 28.12 -6.77 -5.25
N ILE A 268 29.41 -7.09 -5.09
CA ILE A 268 30.26 -7.54 -6.19
C ILE A 268 29.71 -8.82 -6.83
N ARG A 269 29.26 -9.80 -6.04
CA ARG A 269 28.66 -11.04 -6.57
C ARG A 269 27.37 -10.77 -7.35
N LYS A 270 26.60 -9.75 -6.98
CA LYS A 270 25.37 -9.33 -7.68
C LYS A 270 25.64 -8.58 -8.99
N GLY A 271 26.86 -8.08 -9.22
CA GLY A 271 27.22 -7.31 -10.42
C GLY A 271 27.45 -8.12 -11.70
N GLY A 272 27.17 -9.42 -11.67
CA GLY A 272 27.20 -10.29 -12.84
C GLY A 272 28.58 -10.44 -13.51
N PHE A 273 28.57 -10.83 -14.78
CA PHE A 273 29.77 -11.16 -15.54
C PHE A 273 30.65 -9.92 -15.82
N VAL A 274 30.04 -8.77 -16.10
CA VAL A 274 30.75 -7.51 -16.44
C VAL A 274 31.55 -6.96 -15.26
N MET A 275 31.22 -7.37 -14.03
CA MET A 275 31.98 -6.98 -12.83
C MET A 275 33.44 -7.48 -12.86
N ILE A 276 33.72 -8.62 -13.50
CA ILE A 276 35.08 -9.19 -13.56
C ILE A 276 36.07 -8.27 -14.32
N PRO A 277 35.83 -7.90 -15.60
CA PRO A 277 36.71 -6.97 -16.30
C PRO A 277 36.73 -5.59 -15.65
N LEU A 278 35.63 -5.15 -15.04
CA LEU A 278 35.57 -3.89 -14.32
C LEU A 278 36.50 -3.87 -13.09
N LEU A 279 36.46 -4.91 -12.26
CA LEU A 279 37.38 -5.03 -11.12
C LEU A 279 38.83 -5.19 -11.56
N ALA A 280 39.09 -5.90 -12.66
CA ALA A 280 40.43 -6.02 -13.23
C ALA A 280 41.01 -4.64 -13.61
N THR A 281 40.22 -3.80 -14.30
CA THR A 281 40.64 -2.42 -14.62
C THR A 281 40.85 -1.56 -13.36
N GLY A 282 40.02 -1.74 -12.33
CA GLY A 282 40.21 -1.10 -11.03
C GLY A 282 41.51 -1.49 -10.32
N VAL A 283 41.84 -2.78 -10.28
CA VAL A 283 43.08 -3.27 -9.67
C VAL A 283 44.31 -2.83 -10.47
N LEU A 284 44.29 -2.97 -11.80
CA LEU A 284 45.41 -2.55 -12.66
C LEU A 284 45.67 -1.05 -12.56
N SER A 285 44.61 -0.23 -12.59
CA SER A 285 44.75 1.22 -12.46
C SER A 285 45.28 1.61 -11.08
N LEU A 286 44.83 0.96 -10.00
CA LEU A 286 45.37 1.16 -8.65
C LEU A 286 46.86 0.82 -8.55
N LEU A 287 47.28 -0.31 -9.14
CA LEU A 287 48.69 -0.73 -9.16
C LEU A 287 49.58 0.28 -9.92
N ILE A 288 49.15 0.70 -11.12
CA ILE A 288 49.87 1.69 -11.92
C ILE A 288 49.94 3.02 -11.17
N MET A 289 48.84 3.46 -10.56
CA MET A 289 48.75 4.70 -9.80
C MET A 289 49.74 4.70 -8.63
N LEU A 290 49.80 3.61 -7.85
CA LEU A 290 50.70 3.51 -6.70
C LEU A 290 52.17 3.48 -7.13
N TRP A 291 52.50 2.63 -8.11
CA TRP A 291 53.85 2.53 -8.66
C TRP A 291 54.34 3.86 -9.25
N LYS A 292 53.48 4.52 -10.05
CA LYS A 292 53.79 5.80 -10.68
C LYS A 292 53.95 6.92 -9.66
N SER A 293 53.11 6.96 -8.63
CA SER A 293 53.22 7.91 -7.53
C SER A 293 54.55 7.80 -6.80
N LEU A 294 55.01 6.57 -6.50
CA LEU A 294 56.32 6.34 -5.88
C LEU A 294 57.48 6.73 -6.80
N ARG A 295 57.41 6.36 -8.08
CA ARG A 295 58.45 6.69 -9.08
C ARG A 295 58.58 8.20 -9.30
N LEU A 296 57.46 8.93 -9.42
CA LEU A 296 57.48 10.39 -9.54
C LEU A 296 57.97 11.08 -8.27
N ARG A 297 57.66 10.55 -7.08
CA ARG A 297 58.23 11.06 -5.82
C ARG A 297 59.75 10.88 -5.77
N SER A 298 60.25 9.75 -6.29
CA SER A 298 61.70 9.53 -6.41
C SER A 298 62.34 10.50 -7.40
N LEU A 299 61.75 10.63 -8.59
CA LEU A 299 62.23 11.55 -9.64
C LEU A 299 62.21 13.00 -9.18
N ARG A 300 61.14 13.46 -8.52
CA ARG A 300 61.05 14.81 -7.94
C ARG A 300 62.18 15.05 -6.96
N ARG A 301 62.50 14.10 -6.07
CA ARG A 301 63.62 14.23 -5.13
C ARG A 301 64.95 14.29 -5.85
N ALA A 302 65.15 13.49 -6.90
CA ALA A 302 66.37 13.53 -7.70
C ALA A 302 66.55 14.90 -8.38
N VAL A 303 65.51 15.42 -9.04
CA VAL A 303 65.53 16.75 -9.70
C VAL A 303 65.61 17.88 -8.68
N ALA A 304 65.08 17.73 -7.46
CA ALA A 304 65.17 18.74 -6.41
C ALA A 304 66.59 18.92 -5.84
N THR A 305 67.47 17.93 -5.97
CA THR A 305 68.88 17.99 -5.52
C THR A 305 69.55 19.28 -5.98
N SER A 306 70.26 19.97 -5.07
CA SER A 306 70.91 21.24 -5.41
C SER A 306 72.03 21.04 -6.42
N LEU A 307 72.24 22.05 -7.27
CA LEU A 307 73.35 22.10 -8.22
C LEU A 307 74.58 22.83 -7.68
N ASP A 308 74.47 23.46 -6.50
CA ASP A 308 75.57 24.20 -5.86
C ASP A 308 76.89 23.40 -5.82
N PRO A 309 76.91 22.09 -5.46
CA PRO A 309 78.16 21.33 -5.42
C PRO A 309 78.88 21.19 -6.77
N VAL A 310 78.16 21.36 -7.89
CA VAL A 310 78.74 21.37 -9.24
C VAL A 310 78.98 22.80 -9.73
N MET A 311 78.16 23.76 -9.31
CA MET A 311 78.29 25.16 -9.67
C MET A 311 79.52 25.83 -9.00
N ASP A 312 79.84 25.48 -7.75
CA ASP A 312 80.97 26.09 -7.01
C ASP A 312 82.33 25.77 -7.68
N PRO A 313 82.66 24.50 -8.03
CA PRO A 313 83.89 24.20 -8.77
C PRO A 313 83.94 24.82 -10.17
N LEU A 314 82.77 25.00 -10.81
CA LEU A 314 82.65 25.63 -12.12
C LEU A 314 83.13 27.09 -12.11
N GLN A 315 82.79 27.84 -11.06
CA GLN A 315 83.22 29.24 -10.90
C GLN A 315 84.74 29.34 -10.71
N SER A 316 85.35 28.34 -10.05
CA SER A 316 86.81 28.25 -9.85
C SER A 316 87.56 27.62 -11.03
N ARG A 317 86.89 27.29 -12.14
CA ARG A 317 87.45 26.57 -13.32
C ARG A 317 88.12 25.22 -12.99
N ASP A 318 87.72 24.59 -11.90
CA ASP A 318 88.21 23.27 -11.50
C ASP A 318 87.34 22.17 -12.14
N TRP A 319 87.66 21.85 -13.41
CA TRP A 319 86.90 20.92 -14.23
C TRP A 319 86.91 19.49 -13.69
N VAL A 320 88.01 19.07 -13.04
CA VAL A 320 88.15 17.72 -12.48
C VAL A 320 87.20 17.55 -11.30
N ARG A 321 87.11 18.56 -10.44
CA ARG A 321 86.13 18.56 -9.33
C ARG A 321 84.70 18.71 -9.81
N ALA A 322 84.44 19.53 -10.84
CA ALA A 322 83.11 19.67 -11.42
C ALA A 322 82.58 18.36 -12.01
N GLU A 323 83.42 17.62 -12.74
CA GLU A 323 83.03 16.32 -13.32
C GLU A 323 82.80 15.26 -12.24
N ALA A 324 83.66 15.23 -11.20
CA ALA A 324 83.47 14.33 -10.06
C ALA A 324 82.16 14.63 -9.30
N ALA A 325 81.85 15.91 -9.09
CA ALA A 325 80.61 16.34 -8.45
C ALA A 325 79.37 16.02 -9.31
N ALA A 326 79.46 16.17 -10.64
CA ALA A 326 78.39 15.82 -11.57
C ALA A 326 78.05 14.32 -11.54
N ARG A 327 79.06 13.44 -11.44
CA ARG A 327 78.86 11.99 -11.27
C ARG A 327 78.20 11.62 -9.94
N GLY A 328 78.36 12.44 -8.91
CA GLY A 328 77.71 12.28 -7.60
C GLY A 328 76.23 12.68 -7.57
N LEU A 329 75.71 13.32 -8.61
CA LEU A 329 74.29 13.70 -8.69
C LEU A 329 73.39 12.49 -8.91
N ARG A 330 72.10 12.65 -8.58
CA ARG A 330 71.08 11.65 -8.88
C ARG A 330 70.62 11.76 -10.33
N GLN A 331 70.35 10.62 -10.96
CA GLN A 331 69.73 10.58 -12.28
C GLN A 331 68.32 11.22 -12.23
N PRO A 332 67.97 12.10 -13.18
CA PRO A 332 68.58 12.34 -14.50
C PRO A 332 69.62 13.47 -14.56
N LEU A 333 69.82 14.23 -13.48
CA LEU A 333 70.71 15.40 -13.48
C LEU A 333 72.16 15.02 -13.76
N ALA A 334 72.63 13.87 -13.25
CA ALA A 334 73.99 13.39 -13.48
C ALA A 334 74.31 13.20 -14.97
N THR A 335 73.41 12.57 -15.72
CA THR A 335 73.61 12.37 -17.17
C THR A 335 73.57 13.69 -17.93
N LEU A 336 72.59 14.57 -17.65
CA LEU A 336 72.47 15.84 -18.37
C LEU A 336 73.64 16.79 -18.10
N ILE A 337 74.08 16.89 -16.84
CA ILE A 337 75.20 17.75 -16.46
C ILE A 337 76.53 17.14 -16.88
N GLY A 338 76.67 15.80 -16.83
CA GLY A 338 77.83 15.10 -17.36
C GLY A 338 78.00 15.30 -18.87
N ASP A 339 76.91 15.12 -19.64
CA ASP A 339 76.90 15.37 -21.08
C ASP A 339 77.24 16.84 -21.40
N ALA A 340 76.74 17.78 -20.57
CA ALA A 340 77.04 19.20 -20.70
C ALA A 340 78.54 19.52 -20.49
N LEU A 341 79.16 18.91 -19.47
CA LEU A 341 80.59 19.07 -19.17
C LEU A 341 81.51 18.40 -20.20
N ALA A 342 81.07 17.28 -20.78
CA ALA A 342 81.79 16.57 -21.83
C ALA A 342 81.87 17.40 -23.12
N HIS A 343 80.78 18.10 -23.46
CA HIS A 343 80.68 18.96 -24.65
C HIS A 343 80.94 20.45 -24.34
N ARG A 344 81.64 20.77 -23.25
CA ARG A 344 81.87 22.15 -22.79
C ARG A 344 82.59 23.07 -23.80
N GLN A 345 83.28 22.51 -24.78
CA GLN A 345 83.98 23.25 -25.83
C GLN A 345 83.08 23.62 -27.02
N ALA A 346 81.87 23.06 -27.08
CA ALA A 346 80.90 23.39 -28.11
C ALA A 346 80.35 24.81 -27.93
N ALA A 347 79.87 25.41 -29.03
CA ALA A 347 79.09 26.64 -28.95
C ALA A 347 77.85 26.43 -28.07
N LYS A 348 77.41 27.49 -27.38
CA LYS A 348 76.27 27.45 -26.46
C LYS A 348 75.02 26.88 -27.14
N GLU A 349 74.76 27.31 -28.36
CA GLU A 349 73.62 26.90 -29.18
C GLU A 349 73.65 25.39 -29.46
N HIS A 350 74.83 24.85 -29.78
CA HIS A 350 75.00 23.41 -30.03
C HIS A 350 74.87 22.58 -28.73
N LEU A 351 75.30 23.14 -27.60
CA LEU A 351 75.13 22.48 -26.30
C LEU A 351 73.66 22.43 -25.86
N GLU A 352 72.91 23.51 -26.09
CA GLU A 352 71.46 23.55 -25.86
C GLU A 352 70.73 22.51 -26.72
N GLU A 353 71.13 22.36 -27.98
CA GLU A 353 70.57 21.37 -28.91
C GLU A 353 70.80 19.93 -28.41
N ILE A 354 72.04 19.57 -28.04
CA ILE A 354 72.37 18.23 -27.51
C ILE A 354 71.55 17.92 -26.26
N LEU A 355 71.45 18.85 -25.32
CA LEU A 355 70.74 18.62 -24.06
C LEU A 355 69.22 18.59 -24.26
N HIS A 356 68.70 19.39 -25.20
CA HIS A 356 67.30 19.33 -25.59
C HIS A 356 66.94 17.98 -26.24
N GLU A 357 67.80 17.47 -27.13
CA GLU A 357 67.65 16.13 -27.72
C GLU A 357 67.64 15.04 -26.64
N ARG A 358 68.55 15.13 -25.66
CA ARG A 358 68.55 14.23 -24.49
C ARG A 358 67.26 14.31 -23.69
N LEU A 359 66.76 15.50 -23.41
CA LEU A 359 65.48 15.69 -22.69
C LEU A 359 64.31 15.10 -23.47
N LEU A 360 64.24 15.33 -24.79
CA LEU A 360 63.22 14.76 -25.68
C LEU A 360 63.22 13.22 -25.65
N SER A 361 64.39 12.60 -25.49
CA SER A 361 64.48 11.13 -25.35
C SER A 361 64.01 10.61 -23.97
N MET A 362 64.14 11.39 -22.90
CA MET A 362 63.82 10.98 -21.53
C MET A 362 62.35 11.20 -21.15
N VAL A 363 61.74 12.31 -21.61
CA VAL A 363 60.37 12.69 -21.27
C VAL A 363 59.34 11.59 -21.56
N PRO A 364 59.33 10.94 -22.75
CA PRO A 364 58.36 9.87 -23.05
C PRO A 364 58.42 8.69 -22.07
N ILE A 365 59.62 8.35 -21.57
CA ILE A 365 59.80 7.27 -20.59
C ILE A 365 59.13 7.64 -19.27
N TRP A 366 59.19 8.91 -18.86
CA TRP A 366 58.52 9.39 -17.65
C TRP A 366 57.03 9.64 -17.84
N GLU A 367 56.56 9.92 -19.05
CA GLU A 367 55.14 10.03 -19.38
C GLU A 367 54.45 8.67 -19.51
N SER A 368 55.20 7.61 -19.79
CA SER A 368 54.67 6.24 -19.94
C SER A 368 53.68 5.85 -18.83
N HIS A 369 52.65 5.09 -19.17
CA HIS A 369 51.58 4.63 -18.27
C HIS A 369 50.61 5.71 -17.75
N LEU A 370 50.89 7.02 -17.90
CA LEU A 370 49.90 8.07 -17.61
C LEU A 370 48.74 8.00 -18.61
N GLY A 371 49.04 7.79 -19.90
CA GLY A 371 48.02 7.55 -20.92
C GLY A 371 47.17 6.31 -20.61
N THR A 372 47.77 5.24 -20.09
CA THR A 372 47.04 4.04 -19.68
C THR A 372 46.06 4.32 -18.54
N LEU A 373 46.44 5.14 -17.56
CA LEU A 373 45.51 5.59 -16.50
C LEU A 373 44.34 6.40 -17.08
N ALA A 374 44.59 7.29 -18.04
CA ALA A 374 43.53 8.03 -18.72
C ALA A 374 42.56 7.10 -19.46
N VAL A 375 43.10 6.09 -20.16
CA VAL A 375 42.29 5.07 -20.85
C VAL A 375 41.46 4.26 -19.86
N PHE A 376 42.04 3.76 -18.76
CA PHE A 376 41.25 3.03 -17.75
C PHE A 376 40.19 3.91 -17.07
N GLY A 377 40.48 5.19 -16.83
CA GLY A 377 39.50 6.15 -16.33
C GLY A 377 38.33 6.38 -17.30
N ALA A 378 38.56 6.32 -18.60
CA ALA A 378 37.52 6.44 -19.62
C ALA A 378 36.77 5.12 -19.89
N VAL A 379 37.43 3.97 -19.79
CA VAL A 379 36.84 2.66 -20.05
C VAL A 379 35.99 2.16 -18.89
N ALA A 380 36.35 2.47 -17.63
CA ALA A 380 35.59 1.99 -16.46
C ALA A 380 34.10 2.40 -16.45
N PRO A 381 33.71 3.65 -16.76
CA PRO A 381 32.29 4.02 -16.89
C PRO A 381 31.60 3.33 -18.07
N LEU A 382 32.31 3.13 -19.19
CA LEU A 382 31.78 2.43 -20.35
C LEU A 382 31.51 0.95 -20.06
N LEU A 383 32.37 0.30 -19.28
CA LEU A 383 32.11 -1.05 -18.75
C LEU A 383 30.92 -1.06 -17.79
N GLY A 384 30.76 -0.04 -16.96
CA GLY A 384 29.58 0.13 -16.11
C GLY A 384 28.29 0.22 -16.93
N LEU A 385 28.29 1.02 -18.00
CA LEU A 385 27.19 1.14 -18.96
C LEU A 385 26.93 -0.16 -19.72
N LEU A 386 27.96 -0.91 -20.11
CA LEU A 386 27.78 -2.24 -20.69
C LEU A 386 27.06 -3.19 -19.71
N GLY A 387 27.37 -3.07 -18.41
CA GLY A 387 26.66 -3.78 -17.35
C GLY A 387 25.17 -3.42 -17.27
N THR A 388 24.79 -2.16 -17.52
CA THR A 388 23.37 -1.79 -17.53
C THR A 388 22.63 -2.37 -18.72
N VAL A 389 23.24 -2.34 -19.90
CA VAL A 389 22.64 -2.91 -21.12
C VAL A 389 22.44 -4.42 -20.94
N THR A 390 23.47 -5.13 -20.48
CA THR A 390 23.39 -6.59 -20.26
C THR A 390 22.40 -6.96 -19.14
N GLY A 391 22.38 -6.24 -18.02
CA GLY A 391 21.41 -6.48 -16.94
C GLY A 391 19.96 -6.20 -17.34
N MET A 392 19.71 -5.14 -18.12
CA MET A 392 18.37 -4.88 -18.66
C MET A 392 17.97 -5.90 -19.74
N MET A 393 18.88 -6.35 -20.59
CA MET A 393 18.61 -7.43 -21.54
C MET A 393 18.19 -8.71 -20.81
N HIS A 394 18.94 -9.11 -19.78
CA HIS A 394 18.59 -10.27 -18.96
C HIS A 394 17.23 -10.09 -18.27
N THR A 395 16.91 -8.88 -17.80
CA THR A 395 15.59 -8.57 -17.21
C THR A 395 14.46 -8.77 -18.24
N PHE A 396 14.63 -8.30 -19.48
CA PHE A 396 13.64 -8.49 -20.54
C PHE A 396 13.48 -9.96 -20.95
N GLU A 397 14.56 -10.73 -20.98
CA GLU A 397 14.50 -12.18 -21.21
C GLU A 397 13.67 -12.89 -20.13
N LEU A 398 13.86 -12.53 -18.85
CA LEU A 398 13.07 -13.07 -17.74
C LEU A 398 11.59 -12.72 -17.86
N VAL A 399 11.25 -11.50 -18.31
CA VAL A 399 9.85 -11.11 -18.58
C VAL A 399 9.25 -11.96 -19.71
N ASN A 400 10.00 -12.21 -20.77
CA ASN A 400 9.51 -13.02 -21.89
C ASN A 400 9.29 -14.49 -21.49
N LEU A 401 10.11 -15.05 -20.60
CA LEU A 401 10.02 -16.44 -20.18
C LEU A 401 8.98 -16.68 -19.07
N PHE A 402 8.92 -15.80 -18.07
CA PHE A 402 8.14 -16.00 -16.85
C PHE A 402 6.99 -14.99 -16.66
N GLY A 403 6.82 -14.04 -17.60
CA GLY A 403 5.87 -12.94 -17.47
C GLY A 403 6.28 -11.91 -16.43
N THR A 404 5.37 -11.00 -16.08
CA THR A 404 5.62 -9.92 -15.10
C THR A 404 5.27 -10.29 -13.65
N GLY A 405 4.94 -11.57 -13.40
CA GLY A 405 4.39 -12.02 -12.12
C GLY A 405 5.39 -12.07 -10.96
N ASP A 406 6.68 -12.29 -11.23
CA ASP A 406 7.72 -12.36 -10.19
C ASP A 406 8.58 -11.09 -10.18
N ALA A 407 8.14 -10.10 -9.40
CA ALA A 407 8.84 -8.83 -9.20
C ALA A 407 10.27 -8.99 -8.64
N LYS A 408 10.58 -10.12 -8.00
CA LYS A 408 11.91 -10.38 -7.42
C LYS A 408 12.93 -10.69 -8.53
N LEU A 409 12.56 -11.52 -9.49
CA LEU A 409 13.40 -11.84 -10.66
C LEU A 409 13.70 -10.58 -11.47
N LEU A 410 12.66 -9.76 -11.70
CA LEU A 410 12.76 -8.45 -12.33
C LEU A 410 13.72 -7.50 -11.59
N SER A 411 13.59 -7.41 -10.27
CA SER A 411 14.43 -6.53 -9.45
C SER A 411 15.91 -6.93 -9.46
N GLY A 412 16.21 -8.20 -9.71
CA GLY A 412 17.56 -8.74 -9.76
C GLY A 412 18.39 -8.13 -10.89
N GLY A 413 17.91 -8.20 -12.13
CA GLY A 413 18.64 -7.68 -13.29
C GLY A 413 18.76 -6.15 -13.30
N ILE A 414 17.75 -5.44 -12.78
CA ILE A 414 17.83 -3.98 -12.56
C ILE A 414 18.89 -3.66 -11.51
N SER A 415 18.94 -4.42 -10.41
CA SER A 415 19.94 -4.23 -9.37
C SER A 415 21.36 -4.51 -9.88
N GLU A 416 21.55 -5.56 -10.68
CA GLU A 416 22.83 -5.88 -11.33
C GLU A 416 23.33 -4.69 -12.16
N ALA A 417 22.47 -4.14 -13.03
CA ALA A 417 22.75 -2.98 -13.86
C ALA A 417 23.19 -1.73 -13.07
N LEU A 418 22.50 -1.43 -11.97
CA LEU A 418 22.81 -0.26 -11.14
C LEU A 418 24.13 -0.45 -10.38
N ILE A 419 24.42 -1.66 -9.91
CA ILE A 419 25.63 -2.00 -9.19
C ILE A 419 26.86 -1.82 -10.10
N THR A 420 26.84 -2.37 -11.32
CA THR A 420 27.99 -2.24 -12.25
C THR A 420 28.30 -0.78 -12.57
N THR A 421 27.27 0.05 -12.73
CA THR A 421 27.43 1.50 -12.98
C THR A 421 28.07 2.21 -11.79
N LYS A 422 27.59 1.89 -10.58
CA LYS A 422 28.12 2.48 -9.35
C LYS A 422 29.61 2.17 -9.19
N PHE A 423 30.02 0.93 -9.41
CA PHE A 423 31.44 0.55 -9.36
C PHE A 423 32.24 1.17 -10.51
N GLY A 424 31.67 1.27 -11.71
CA GLY A 424 32.29 1.91 -12.87
C GLY A 424 32.69 3.35 -12.58
N LEU A 425 31.76 4.14 -12.05
CA LEU A 425 32.02 5.52 -11.62
C LEU A 425 32.96 5.57 -10.40
N GLY A 426 32.77 4.66 -9.44
CA GLY A 426 33.59 4.56 -8.24
C GLY A 426 35.07 4.30 -8.53
N ILE A 427 35.39 3.60 -9.63
CA ILE A 427 36.76 3.38 -10.11
C ILE A 427 37.24 4.55 -10.98
N ALA A 428 36.40 5.02 -11.90
CA ALA A 428 36.78 6.05 -12.87
C ALA A 428 37.18 7.38 -12.23
N ILE A 429 36.41 7.83 -11.22
CA ILE A 429 36.62 9.13 -10.58
C ILE A 429 38.01 9.20 -9.92
N PRO A 430 38.39 8.29 -9.00
CA PRO A 430 39.74 8.29 -8.42
C PRO A 430 40.85 8.18 -9.46
N VAL A 431 40.66 7.36 -10.51
CA VAL A 431 41.66 7.14 -11.56
C VAL A 431 41.90 8.41 -12.37
N LEU A 432 40.85 9.09 -12.82
CA LEU A 432 40.96 10.35 -13.58
C LEU A 432 41.56 11.48 -12.75
N VAL A 433 41.16 11.61 -11.48
CA VAL A 433 41.74 12.61 -10.56
C VAL A 433 43.23 12.34 -10.36
N SER A 434 43.61 11.09 -10.20
CA SER A 434 45.00 10.69 -9.98
C SER A 434 45.85 10.86 -11.25
N HIS A 435 45.29 10.56 -12.42
CA HIS A 435 45.93 10.87 -13.70
C HIS A 435 46.20 12.37 -13.83
N ALA A 436 45.19 13.23 -13.62
CA ALA A 436 45.37 14.69 -13.71
C ALA A 436 46.43 15.20 -12.73
N PHE A 437 46.44 14.68 -11.50
CA PHE A 437 47.41 15.07 -10.48
C PHE A 437 48.84 14.61 -10.80
N LEU A 438 49.02 13.37 -11.22
CA LEU A 438 50.33 12.81 -11.58
C LEU A 438 50.88 13.47 -12.85
N SER A 439 50.05 13.72 -13.85
CA SER A 439 50.43 14.42 -15.08
C SER A 439 50.87 15.86 -14.79
N ARG A 440 50.14 16.59 -13.93
CA ARG A 440 50.55 17.94 -13.50
C ARG A 440 51.88 17.91 -12.75
N ARG A 441 52.06 16.95 -11.84
CA ARG A 441 53.33 16.79 -11.09
C ARG A 441 54.49 16.50 -12.01
N LEU A 442 54.32 15.64 -13.01
CA LEU A 442 55.37 15.33 -13.98
C LEU A 442 55.77 16.57 -14.76
N ARG A 443 54.80 17.35 -15.26
CA ARG A 443 55.07 18.61 -15.99
C ARG A 443 55.89 19.60 -15.16
N VAL A 444 55.57 19.74 -13.87
CA VAL A 444 56.35 20.59 -12.95
C VAL A 444 57.79 20.07 -12.78
N ILE A 445 57.97 18.75 -12.68
CA ILE A 445 59.30 18.14 -12.57
C ILE A 445 60.13 18.40 -13.85
N ILE A 446 59.53 18.23 -15.03
CA ILE A 446 60.19 18.48 -16.32
C ILE A 446 60.59 19.96 -16.44
N SER A 447 59.68 20.89 -16.17
CA SER A 447 59.96 22.33 -16.21
C SER A 447 61.06 22.75 -15.20
N THR A 448 61.08 22.13 -14.00
CA THR A 448 62.15 22.37 -13.02
C THR A 448 63.51 21.84 -13.51
N LEU A 449 63.51 20.69 -14.18
CA LEU A 449 64.70 20.09 -14.76
C LEU A 449 65.26 20.96 -15.91
N GLU A 450 64.40 21.38 -16.83
CA GLU A 450 64.76 22.29 -17.94
C GLU A 450 65.34 23.60 -17.42
N GLY A 451 64.70 24.23 -16.43
CA GLY A 451 65.21 25.46 -15.83
C GLY A 451 66.58 25.28 -15.15
N LYS A 452 66.82 24.14 -14.49
CA LYS A 452 68.12 23.79 -13.91
C LYS A 452 69.21 23.60 -14.96
N VAL A 453 68.88 22.91 -16.05
CA VAL A 453 69.79 22.69 -17.18
C VAL A 453 70.12 24.02 -17.88
N ALA A 454 69.14 24.85 -18.19
CA ALA A 454 69.35 26.16 -18.82
C ALA A 454 70.22 27.09 -17.96
N ARG A 455 70.01 27.11 -16.63
CA ARG A 455 70.87 27.84 -15.69
C ARG A 455 72.30 27.35 -15.74
N PHE A 456 72.50 26.03 -15.79
CA PHE A 456 73.84 25.43 -15.88
C PHE A 456 74.56 25.80 -17.19
N ILE A 457 73.88 25.72 -18.34
CA ILE A 457 74.44 26.10 -19.66
C ILE A 457 74.87 27.57 -19.66
N THR A 458 74.06 28.46 -19.05
CA THR A 458 74.37 29.89 -19.03
C THR A 458 75.67 30.17 -18.28
N VAL A 459 75.85 29.56 -17.10
CA VAL A 459 77.09 29.69 -16.30
C VAL A 459 78.29 29.07 -17.02
N LEU A 460 78.11 27.94 -17.70
CA LEU A 460 79.18 27.30 -18.48
C LEU A 460 79.60 28.16 -19.68
N GLY A 461 78.65 28.79 -20.38
CA GLY A 461 78.91 29.65 -21.53
C GLY A 461 79.59 30.98 -21.17
N GLU A 462 79.31 31.56 -20.00
CA GLU A 462 80.02 32.74 -19.49
C GLU A 462 81.51 32.45 -19.21
N GLN A 463 81.83 31.25 -18.72
CA GLN A 463 83.21 30.85 -18.44
C GLN A 463 84.05 30.56 -19.70
N GLY A 464 83.42 30.18 -20.81
CA GLY A 464 84.10 29.91 -22.09
C GLY A 464 84.45 31.17 -22.91
N ARG A 465 83.94 32.35 -22.52
CA ARG A 465 84.16 33.63 -23.23
C ARG A 465 85.31 34.49 -22.67
N SER A 466 85.93 34.09 -21.55
CA SER A 466 87.07 34.77 -20.90
C SER A 466 88.28 33.86 -20.82
#